data_AF-A0AAV6CPF3-F1
#
_entry.id   AF-A0AAV6CPF3-F1
#
_cell.length_a   1.000
_cell.length_b   1.000
_cell.length_c   1.000
_cell.angle_alpha   90.00
_cell.angle_beta   90.00
_cell.angle_gamma   90.00
#
_symmetry.space_group_name_H-M   'P 1'
#
loop_
_entity.id
_entity.type
_entity.pdbx_description
1 polymer ?
#
loop_
_entity_poly.entity_id
_entity_poly.type
_entity_poly.pdbx_seq_one_letter_code
_entity_poly.pdbx_strand_id
1 'polypeptide(L)'
;MTADLPGNTRLLSNVERASLPPLPDLDGAVRAALSAPRGLPRIGALVRPGATVTIAFDDHTTGSFGPIRRVAIQAVLDELEGAGVRRRDVTLICANALHRMLRPAELARLLGDDLVAEFGDRLLCHDAEDPTLIVDLGETTAHGYPVEVHRLVTDSDLTVYVNTNYIRGFTGGWKSICVGLSTWRTIRVTHTPDGMSMSVNRNRMHAVLDEMGQHLEGRLGKRIFKIDTLLADPHHAARIFAGAVDETQRAALQEQAALYPPRREASQERVDVLVYGIPDSSPYAIFASVNPILTLVSSGLGYLGGMIEAVGKPGCTVIMAAPARDAWDRVAHPSYSEVWERIRPETRDPYEITARFAEDLATRPDYIEAYRRGHAFHPIHGILATHPLKRLRHVGRVIVAAPLEPHVPRHLGFEVASSVEDAVAQARKLHGPDATIAYVEQPPLVRP
;
A
#
# COMPACT_ATOMS: atom_id res chain seq x y z
N MET A 1 22.34 9.11 -10.62
CA MET A 1 23.66 8.67 -10.14
C MET A 1 24.06 7.45 -10.95
N THR A 2 25.34 7.35 -11.30
CA THR A 2 25.93 6.19 -11.96
C THR A 2 27.01 5.65 -11.03
N ALA A 3 27.20 4.33 -10.99
CA ALA A 3 28.21 3.70 -10.15
C ALA A 3 28.78 2.45 -10.82
N ASP A 4 30.07 2.21 -10.64
CA ASP A 4 30.78 1.02 -11.10
C ASP A 4 30.92 0.03 -9.93
N LEU A 5 30.29 -1.14 -10.08
CA LEU A 5 30.37 -2.21 -9.09
C LEU A 5 31.44 -3.23 -9.48
N PRO A 6 32.05 -3.93 -8.50
CA PRO A 6 33.01 -4.98 -8.79
C PRO A 6 32.45 -6.03 -9.76
N GLY A 7 33.27 -6.53 -10.68
CA GLY A 7 32.83 -7.45 -11.74
C GLY A 7 32.24 -8.80 -11.25
N ASN A 8 32.45 -9.16 -9.99
CA ASN A 8 31.85 -10.34 -9.36
C ASN A 8 30.52 -10.04 -8.63
N THR A 9 29.96 -8.84 -8.80
CA THR A 9 28.68 -8.42 -8.20
C THR A 9 27.52 -9.20 -8.82
N ARG A 10 26.68 -9.79 -7.97
CA ARG A 10 25.48 -10.52 -8.41
C ARG A 10 24.36 -9.54 -8.73
N LEU A 11 23.69 -9.75 -9.85
CA LEU A 11 22.46 -9.03 -10.18
C LEU A 11 21.25 -9.78 -9.62
N LEU A 12 20.51 -9.13 -8.74
CA LEU A 12 19.21 -9.56 -8.23
C LEU A 12 18.15 -8.53 -8.64
N SER A 13 16.88 -8.91 -8.61
CA SER A 13 15.81 -7.99 -9.00
C SER A 13 14.60 -8.08 -8.08
N ASN A 14 14.05 -6.91 -7.74
CA ASN A 14 12.72 -6.74 -7.17
C ASN A 14 11.65 -6.54 -8.28
N VAL A 15 12.04 -6.53 -9.56
CA VAL A 15 11.12 -6.45 -10.70
C VAL A 15 10.42 -7.80 -10.91
N GLU A 16 9.24 -7.78 -11.51
CA GLU A 16 8.53 -8.98 -11.95
C GLU A 16 9.40 -9.82 -12.89
N ARG A 17 9.36 -11.15 -12.74
CA ARG A 17 10.10 -12.06 -13.64
C ARG A 17 9.55 -12.01 -15.07
N ALA A 18 8.26 -11.68 -15.19
CA ALA A 18 7.56 -11.45 -16.44
C ALA A 18 6.51 -10.37 -16.21
N SER A 19 6.43 -9.39 -17.10
CA SER A 19 5.33 -8.42 -17.11
C SER A 19 4.12 -9.02 -17.83
N LEU A 20 2.93 -8.84 -17.27
CA LEU A 20 1.71 -9.16 -18.01
C LEU A 20 1.50 -8.13 -19.14
N PRO A 21 1.07 -8.55 -20.35
CA PRO A 21 0.79 -7.60 -21.42
C PRO A 21 -0.44 -6.75 -21.08
N PRO A 22 -0.47 -5.47 -21.52
CA PRO A 22 -1.64 -4.62 -21.34
C PRO A 22 -2.84 -5.16 -22.12
N LEU A 23 -4.04 -4.93 -21.58
CA LEU A 23 -5.29 -5.26 -22.26
C LEU A 23 -5.46 -4.36 -23.49
N PRO A 24 -5.75 -4.93 -24.68
CA PRO A 24 -5.96 -4.14 -25.89
C PRO A 24 -7.29 -3.37 -25.89
N ASP A 25 -8.30 -3.89 -25.18
CA ASP A 25 -9.60 -3.26 -24.98
C ASP A 25 -9.97 -3.35 -23.49
N LEU A 26 -9.76 -2.24 -22.78
CA LEU A 26 -10.02 -2.16 -21.35
C LEU A 26 -11.53 -2.20 -21.03
N ASP A 27 -12.35 -1.45 -21.78
CA ASP A 27 -13.79 -1.38 -21.53
C ASP A 27 -14.45 -2.74 -21.80
N GLY A 28 -14.12 -3.38 -22.93
CA GLY A 28 -14.59 -4.71 -23.25
C GLY A 28 -14.17 -5.75 -22.19
N ALA A 29 -12.93 -5.68 -21.70
CA ALA A 29 -12.45 -6.59 -20.65
C ALA A 29 -13.19 -6.41 -19.30
N VAL A 30 -13.44 -5.16 -18.90
CA VAL A 30 -14.22 -4.85 -17.70
C VAL A 30 -15.66 -5.38 -17.83
N ARG A 31 -16.34 -5.07 -18.95
CA ARG A 31 -17.71 -5.53 -19.19
C ARG A 31 -17.81 -7.05 -19.30
N ALA A 32 -16.82 -7.71 -19.90
CA ALA A 32 -16.74 -9.16 -19.95
C ALA A 32 -16.64 -9.75 -18.53
N ALA A 33 -15.77 -9.21 -17.67
CA ALA A 33 -15.66 -9.67 -16.29
C ALA A 33 -16.97 -9.47 -15.50
N LEU A 34 -17.64 -8.32 -15.64
CA LEU A 34 -18.94 -8.06 -15.02
C LEU A 34 -20.07 -8.96 -15.52
N SER A 35 -20.00 -9.39 -16.79
CA SER A 35 -21.00 -10.29 -17.38
C SER A 35 -20.93 -11.74 -16.89
N ALA A 36 -19.76 -12.17 -16.40
CA ALA A 36 -19.49 -13.51 -15.91
C ALA A 36 -18.74 -13.47 -14.56
N PRO A 37 -19.37 -12.96 -13.49
CA PRO A 37 -18.72 -12.83 -12.19
C PRO A 37 -18.43 -14.19 -11.54
N ARG A 38 -17.34 -14.25 -10.79
CA ARG A 38 -16.88 -15.47 -10.10
C ARG A 38 -17.57 -15.59 -8.74
N GLY A 39 -18.30 -16.68 -8.52
CA GLY A 39 -18.93 -17.02 -7.23
C GLY A 39 -20.03 -16.07 -6.74
N LEU A 40 -20.50 -15.16 -7.60
CA LEU A 40 -21.69 -14.33 -7.38
C LEU A 40 -22.50 -14.26 -8.67
N PRO A 41 -23.80 -13.97 -8.61
CA PRO A 41 -24.54 -13.54 -9.78
C PRO A 41 -24.10 -12.13 -10.23
N ARG A 42 -24.57 -11.73 -11.41
CA ARG A 42 -24.40 -10.37 -11.96
C ARG A 42 -24.94 -9.30 -11.01
N ILE A 43 -24.41 -8.08 -11.09
CA ILE A 43 -24.81 -6.96 -10.24
C ILE A 43 -26.32 -6.74 -10.36
N GLY A 44 -26.86 -6.77 -11.56
CA GLY A 44 -28.30 -6.58 -11.78
C GLY A 44 -29.21 -7.60 -11.08
N ALA A 45 -28.70 -8.78 -10.71
CA ALA A 45 -29.42 -9.79 -9.94
C ALA A 45 -29.18 -9.69 -8.42
N LEU A 46 -28.25 -8.84 -7.99
CA LEU A 46 -27.97 -8.54 -6.58
C LEU A 46 -28.75 -7.32 -6.06
N VAL A 47 -29.34 -6.55 -6.97
CA VAL A 47 -30.10 -5.34 -6.64
C VAL A 47 -31.55 -5.45 -7.12
N ARG A 48 -32.37 -4.53 -6.64
CA ARG A 48 -33.75 -4.29 -7.08
C ARG A 48 -33.90 -2.83 -7.51
N PRO A 49 -34.91 -2.45 -8.29
CA PRO A 49 -35.18 -1.06 -8.61
C PRO A 49 -35.26 -0.19 -7.35
N GLY A 50 -34.53 0.93 -7.35
CA GLY A 50 -34.43 1.85 -6.21
C GLY A 50 -33.54 1.38 -5.05
N ALA A 51 -32.76 0.30 -5.20
CA ALA A 51 -31.75 -0.09 -4.22
C ALA A 51 -30.67 0.99 -4.07
N THR A 52 -30.10 1.11 -2.87
CA THR A 52 -28.94 1.99 -2.62
C THR A 52 -27.64 1.24 -2.81
N VAL A 53 -26.66 1.85 -3.48
CA VAL A 53 -25.38 1.19 -3.81
C VAL A 53 -24.20 2.07 -3.45
N THR A 54 -23.24 1.49 -2.75
CA THR A 54 -21.93 2.12 -2.56
C THR A 54 -20.92 1.51 -3.51
N ILE A 55 -20.23 2.35 -4.28
CA ILE A 55 -19.08 1.96 -5.08
C ILE A 55 -17.83 2.53 -4.41
N ALA A 56 -17.09 1.68 -3.74
CA ALA A 56 -15.81 2.01 -3.14
C ALA A 56 -14.67 1.82 -4.14
N PHE A 57 -13.60 2.60 -4.05
CA PHE A 57 -12.44 2.47 -4.94
C PHE A 57 -11.12 2.79 -4.24
N ASP A 58 -10.02 2.20 -4.73
CA ASP A 58 -8.68 2.44 -4.19
C ASP A 58 -8.27 3.92 -4.29
N ASP A 59 -7.56 4.41 -3.28
CA ASP A 59 -6.90 5.72 -3.33
C ASP A 59 -5.65 5.73 -4.24
N HIS A 60 -5.02 6.90 -4.35
CA HIS A 60 -3.83 7.14 -5.16
C HIS A 60 -2.60 6.29 -4.77
N THR A 61 -2.50 5.83 -3.52
CA THR A 61 -1.30 5.16 -2.99
C THR A 61 -1.05 3.77 -3.59
N THR A 62 -2.05 3.22 -4.29
CA THR A 62 -1.95 1.96 -5.04
C THR A 62 -1.10 2.07 -6.32
N GLY A 63 -0.70 3.28 -6.71
CA GLY A 63 0.18 3.49 -7.87
C GLY A 63 -0.48 3.12 -9.21
N SER A 64 -1.81 3.18 -9.28
CA SER A 64 -2.58 3.04 -10.51
C SER A 64 -3.05 4.43 -10.95
N PHE A 65 -2.65 4.87 -12.13
CA PHE A 65 -2.96 6.20 -12.71
C PHE A 65 -3.65 6.09 -14.07
N GLY A 66 -3.84 4.86 -14.56
CA GLY A 66 -4.62 4.57 -15.74
C GLY A 66 -6.13 4.74 -15.56
N PRO A 67 -6.90 4.63 -16.65
CA PRO A 67 -8.34 4.89 -16.63
C PRO A 67 -9.17 3.79 -15.97
N ILE A 68 -8.55 2.72 -15.42
CA ILE A 68 -9.27 1.56 -14.88
C ILE A 68 -10.34 1.94 -13.84
N ARG A 69 -10.07 2.89 -12.94
CA ARG A 69 -11.07 3.35 -11.96
C ARG A 69 -12.32 3.85 -12.66
N ARG A 70 -12.15 4.84 -13.55
CA ARG A 70 -13.24 5.47 -14.29
C ARG A 70 -14.01 4.45 -15.13
N VAL A 71 -13.31 3.61 -15.89
CA VAL A 71 -13.93 2.61 -16.76
C VAL A 71 -14.75 1.60 -15.95
N ALA A 72 -14.18 1.07 -14.87
CA ALA A 72 -14.87 0.12 -14.01
C ALA A 72 -16.09 0.73 -13.30
N ILE A 73 -15.96 1.95 -12.76
CA ILE A 73 -17.08 2.66 -12.14
C ILE A 73 -18.19 2.90 -13.17
N GLN A 74 -17.85 3.37 -14.37
CA GLN A 74 -18.85 3.62 -15.42
C GLN A 74 -19.58 2.33 -15.83
N ALA A 75 -18.86 1.22 -16.02
CA ALA A 75 -19.47 -0.04 -16.38
C ALA A 75 -20.40 -0.60 -15.28
N VAL A 76 -20.05 -0.39 -14.01
CA VAL A 76 -20.92 -0.73 -12.87
C VAL A 76 -22.17 0.15 -12.86
N LEU A 77 -22.03 1.45 -13.10
CA LEU A 77 -23.17 2.38 -13.18
C LEU A 77 -24.14 1.99 -14.30
N ASP A 78 -23.63 1.61 -15.47
CA ASP A 78 -24.46 1.17 -16.60
C ASP A 78 -25.26 -0.10 -16.25
N GLU A 79 -24.66 -1.08 -15.56
CA GLU A 79 -25.36 -2.30 -15.16
C GLU A 79 -26.41 -2.03 -14.06
N LEU A 80 -26.11 -1.13 -13.12
CA LEU A 80 -27.05 -0.69 -12.09
C LEU A 80 -28.26 0.04 -12.69
N GLU A 81 -28.03 0.94 -13.64
CA GLU A 81 -29.10 1.67 -14.33
C GLU A 81 -30.01 0.71 -15.11
N GLY A 82 -29.43 -0.28 -15.81
CA GLY A 82 -30.17 -1.36 -16.46
C GLY A 82 -31.02 -2.21 -15.50
N ALA A 83 -30.65 -2.27 -14.22
CA ALA A 83 -31.40 -2.94 -13.15
C ALA A 83 -32.41 -2.02 -12.42
N GLY A 84 -32.54 -0.76 -12.85
CA GLY A 84 -33.47 0.21 -12.27
C GLY A 84 -32.96 0.94 -11.02
N VAL A 85 -31.65 0.87 -10.74
CA VAL A 85 -31.01 1.71 -9.71
C VAL A 85 -30.67 3.05 -10.34
N ARG A 86 -31.21 4.14 -9.80
CA ARG A 86 -30.95 5.47 -10.36
C ARG A 86 -29.59 5.93 -9.89
N ARG A 87 -28.87 6.70 -10.72
CA ARG A 87 -27.54 7.22 -10.34
C ARG A 87 -27.53 8.01 -9.04
N ARG A 88 -28.63 8.69 -8.68
CA ARG A 88 -28.80 9.40 -7.39
C ARG A 88 -28.83 8.50 -6.16
N ASP A 89 -29.11 7.22 -6.33
CA ASP A 89 -29.15 6.22 -5.26
C ASP A 89 -27.76 5.52 -5.09
N VAL A 90 -26.74 6.00 -5.83
CA VAL A 90 -25.36 5.51 -5.77
C VAL A 90 -24.46 6.53 -5.06
N THR A 91 -23.57 6.05 -4.20
CA THR A 91 -22.52 6.85 -3.54
C THR A 91 -21.15 6.30 -3.91
N LEU A 92 -20.20 7.18 -4.25
CA LEU A 92 -18.81 6.81 -4.47
C LEU A 92 -17.99 7.12 -3.22
N ILE A 93 -17.09 6.21 -2.82
CA ILE A 93 -16.19 6.45 -1.68
C ILE A 93 -14.75 6.01 -1.99
N CYS A 94 -13.81 6.94 -1.85
CA CYS A 94 -12.39 6.65 -1.88
C CYS A 94 -11.99 5.93 -0.59
N ALA A 95 -11.46 4.72 -0.70
CA ALA A 95 -11.04 3.88 0.41
C ALA A 95 -9.61 4.22 0.84
N ASN A 96 -9.41 5.42 1.39
CA ASN A 96 -8.10 5.94 1.81
C ASN A 96 -7.65 5.49 3.21
N ALA A 97 -8.46 4.76 3.98
CA ALA A 97 -8.11 4.33 5.34
C ALA A 97 -7.52 5.49 6.18
N LEU A 98 -6.30 5.29 6.69
CA LEU A 98 -5.53 6.25 7.48
C LEU A 98 -4.63 7.16 6.63
N HIS A 99 -4.72 7.07 5.32
CA HIS A 99 -4.11 8.01 4.40
C HIS A 99 -4.94 9.29 4.31
N ARG A 100 -4.33 10.35 3.80
CA ARG A 100 -5.02 11.62 3.62
C ARG A 100 -6.22 11.52 2.69
N MET A 101 -7.25 12.27 3.02
CA MET A 101 -8.37 12.50 2.11
C MET A 101 -7.92 13.34 0.91
N LEU A 102 -8.36 12.94 -0.28
CA LEU A 102 -8.00 13.60 -1.53
C LEU A 102 -8.84 14.86 -1.74
N ARG A 103 -8.23 15.88 -2.34
CA ARG A 103 -8.93 17.08 -2.79
C ARG A 103 -9.73 16.77 -4.07
N PRO A 104 -10.80 17.53 -4.38
CA PRO A 104 -11.57 17.33 -5.61
C PRO A 104 -10.72 17.29 -6.89
N ALA A 105 -9.74 18.19 -7.02
CA ALA A 105 -8.83 18.21 -8.17
C ALA A 105 -7.91 16.97 -8.24
N GLU A 106 -7.62 16.33 -7.11
CA GLU A 106 -6.83 15.10 -7.07
C GLU A 106 -7.69 13.88 -7.38
N LEU A 107 -8.94 13.85 -6.90
CA LEU A 107 -9.95 12.85 -7.29
C LEU A 107 -10.22 12.93 -8.79
N ALA A 108 -10.27 14.13 -9.38
CA ALA A 108 -10.42 14.33 -10.81
C ALA A 108 -9.28 13.72 -11.63
N ARG A 109 -8.05 13.71 -11.10
CA ARG A 109 -6.92 12.99 -11.75
C ARG A 109 -7.11 11.47 -11.76
N LEU A 110 -7.90 10.91 -10.84
CA LEU A 110 -8.14 9.47 -10.74
C LEU A 110 -9.43 9.02 -11.46
N LEU A 111 -10.46 9.85 -11.48
CA LEU A 111 -11.80 9.52 -11.96
C LEU A 111 -12.20 10.28 -13.25
N GLY A 112 -11.48 11.36 -13.56
CA GLY A 112 -11.84 12.36 -14.56
C GLY A 112 -12.91 13.34 -14.05
N ASP A 113 -12.91 14.55 -14.62
CA ASP A 113 -13.73 15.68 -14.16
C ASP A 113 -15.23 15.38 -14.15
N ASP A 114 -15.74 14.67 -15.18
CA ASP A 114 -17.18 14.41 -15.31
C ASP A 114 -17.76 13.62 -14.13
N LEU A 115 -17.07 12.57 -13.67
CA LEU A 115 -17.55 11.77 -12.53
C LEU A 115 -17.50 12.57 -11.22
N VAL A 116 -16.47 13.39 -11.05
CA VAL A 116 -16.37 14.26 -9.87
C VAL A 116 -17.50 15.28 -9.86
N ALA A 117 -17.78 15.91 -11.00
CA ALA A 117 -18.87 16.87 -11.15
C ALA A 117 -20.26 16.23 -10.98
N GLU A 118 -20.48 15.04 -11.56
CA GLU A 118 -21.74 14.31 -11.48
C GLU A 118 -22.08 13.87 -10.05
N PHE A 119 -21.10 13.33 -9.33
CA PHE A 119 -21.33 12.80 -7.99
C PHE A 119 -21.31 13.88 -6.92
N GLY A 120 -20.51 14.94 -7.07
CA GLY A 120 -20.50 16.08 -6.16
C GLY A 120 -20.35 15.66 -4.69
N ASP A 121 -21.38 15.93 -3.88
CA ASP A 121 -21.46 15.58 -2.46
C ASP A 121 -21.59 14.06 -2.17
N ARG A 122 -21.93 13.26 -3.19
CA ARG A 122 -21.96 11.78 -3.12
C ARG A 122 -20.63 11.15 -3.49
N LEU A 123 -19.57 11.93 -3.76
CA LEU A 123 -18.20 11.44 -3.89
C LEU A 123 -17.42 11.78 -2.62
N LEU A 124 -17.17 10.77 -1.80
CA LEU A 124 -16.58 10.91 -0.48
C LEU A 124 -15.15 10.37 -0.42
N CYS A 125 -14.38 10.83 0.57
CA CYS A 125 -13.24 10.09 1.09
C CYS A 125 -13.62 9.51 2.46
N HIS A 126 -13.07 8.36 2.81
CA HIS A 126 -13.26 7.74 4.11
C HIS A 126 -12.60 8.58 5.22
N ASP A 127 -13.40 8.98 6.22
CA ASP A 127 -12.94 9.60 7.47
C ASP A 127 -12.98 8.54 8.57
N ALA A 128 -11.80 8.01 8.93
CA ALA A 128 -11.64 6.98 9.95
C ALA A 128 -11.92 7.47 11.38
N GLU A 129 -12.04 8.78 11.57
CA GLU A 129 -12.15 9.44 12.88
C GLU A 129 -13.52 10.12 13.08
N ASP A 130 -14.47 9.92 12.14
CA ASP A 130 -15.86 10.31 12.34
C ASP A 130 -16.69 9.13 12.90
N PRO A 131 -16.99 9.10 14.21
CA PRO A 131 -17.75 7.99 14.79
C PRO A 131 -19.17 7.87 14.25
N THR A 132 -19.74 8.91 13.63
CA THR A 132 -21.07 8.83 13.01
C THR A 132 -21.05 8.02 11.72
N LEU A 133 -19.89 7.97 11.06
CA LEU A 133 -19.66 7.23 9.81
C LEU A 133 -19.15 5.81 10.04
N ILE A 134 -18.87 5.40 11.27
CA ILE A 134 -18.31 4.09 11.60
C ILE A 134 -19.35 3.19 12.27
N VAL A 135 -19.34 1.91 11.90
CA VAL A 135 -20.12 0.85 12.54
C VAL A 135 -19.19 -0.21 13.09
N ASP A 136 -19.33 -0.51 14.38
CA ASP A 136 -18.66 -1.62 15.05
C ASP A 136 -19.44 -2.92 14.82
N LEU A 137 -18.80 -3.88 14.13
CA LEU A 137 -19.36 -5.20 13.84
C LEU A 137 -18.96 -6.25 14.87
N GLY A 138 -18.32 -5.83 15.96
CA GLY A 138 -17.80 -6.67 17.04
C GLY A 138 -16.47 -7.30 16.69
N GLU A 139 -16.19 -8.44 17.32
CA GLU A 139 -14.92 -9.15 17.20
C GLU A 139 -15.10 -10.52 16.53
N THR A 140 -14.10 -10.95 15.76
CA THR A 140 -14.11 -12.27 15.13
C THR A 140 -14.15 -13.37 16.19
N THR A 141 -14.87 -14.45 15.90
CA THR A 141 -15.07 -15.52 16.90
C THR A 141 -13.84 -16.37 17.16
N ALA A 142 -12.95 -16.53 16.17
CA ALA A 142 -11.79 -17.41 16.31
C ALA A 142 -10.62 -16.73 17.04
N HIS A 143 -10.34 -15.46 16.74
CA HIS A 143 -9.18 -14.76 17.31
C HIS A 143 -9.48 -13.42 17.99
N GLY A 144 -10.74 -12.98 18.03
CA GLY A 144 -11.10 -11.72 18.69
C GLY A 144 -10.62 -10.47 17.96
N TYR A 145 -10.49 -10.50 16.63
CA TYR A 145 -10.06 -9.33 15.87
C TYR A 145 -11.21 -8.32 15.78
N PRO A 146 -11.03 -7.06 16.21
CA PRO A 146 -12.08 -6.05 16.10
C PRO A 146 -12.33 -5.69 14.63
N VAL A 147 -13.60 -5.56 14.25
CA VAL A 147 -14.02 -5.22 12.89
C VAL A 147 -14.93 -4.00 12.91
N GLU A 148 -14.36 -2.85 12.54
CA GLU A 148 -15.08 -1.60 12.30
C GLU A 148 -15.01 -1.26 10.81
N VAL A 149 -16.11 -0.74 10.27
CA VAL A 149 -16.21 -0.38 8.86
C VAL A 149 -17.05 0.87 8.67
N HIS A 150 -16.83 1.58 7.56
CA HIS A 150 -17.66 2.69 7.13
C HIS A 150 -19.13 2.27 6.98
N ARG A 151 -20.04 3.08 7.51
CA ARG A 151 -21.49 2.87 7.57
C ARG A 151 -22.12 2.64 6.19
N LEU A 152 -21.57 3.23 5.14
CA LEU A 152 -22.05 2.94 3.78
C LEU A 152 -21.96 1.47 3.38
N VAL A 153 -20.98 0.73 3.92
CA VAL A 153 -20.85 -0.73 3.69
C VAL A 153 -21.99 -1.49 4.37
N THR A 154 -22.42 -1.04 5.55
CA THR A 154 -23.53 -1.65 6.29
C THR A 154 -24.88 -1.27 5.71
N ASP A 155 -25.07 0.00 5.38
CA ASP A 155 -26.38 0.59 5.12
C ASP A 155 -26.83 0.50 3.65
N SER A 156 -25.91 0.35 2.70
CA SER A 156 -26.26 0.24 1.26
C SER A 156 -26.75 -1.16 0.93
N ASP A 157 -27.80 -1.33 0.12
CA ASP A 157 -28.27 -2.66 -0.31
C ASP A 157 -27.15 -3.51 -0.97
N LEU A 158 -26.26 -2.87 -1.74
CA LEU A 158 -25.06 -3.50 -2.30
C LEU A 158 -23.82 -2.62 -2.10
N THR A 159 -22.68 -3.27 -1.80
CA THR A 159 -21.35 -2.66 -1.90
C THR A 159 -20.59 -3.28 -3.06
N VAL A 160 -20.10 -2.44 -3.96
CA VAL A 160 -19.18 -2.79 -5.04
C VAL A 160 -17.82 -2.17 -4.73
N TYR A 161 -16.74 -2.96 -4.76
CA TYR A 161 -15.38 -2.43 -4.57
C TYR A 161 -14.57 -2.53 -5.86
N VAL A 162 -14.02 -1.40 -6.32
CA VAL A 162 -13.13 -1.29 -7.48
C VAL A 162 -11.67 -1.18 -7.02
N ASN A 163 -10.95 -2.30 -7.07
CA ASN A 163 -9.51 -2.34 -6.91
C ASN A 163 -8.81 -2.18 -8.26
N THR A 164 -7.70 -1.48 -8.22
CA THR A 164 -7.01 -0.90 -9.37
C THR A 164 -5.60 -1.45 -9.51
N ASN A 165 -5.09 -2.06 -8.45
CA ASN A 165 -3.81 -2.73 -8.45
C ASN A 165 -3.76 -3.74 -7.30
N TYR A 166 -3.76 -5.02 -7.63
CA TYR A 166 -3.47 -6.12 -6.72
C TYR A 166 -1.98 -6.43 -6.81
N ILE A 167 -1.18 -6.20 -5.76
CA ILE A 167 0.30 -6.28 -5.79
C ILE A 167 0.79 -7.30 -4.77
N ARG A 168 1.41 -8.39 -5.20
CA ARG A 168 2.17 -9.35 -4.36
C ARG A 168 1.44 -9.81 -3.08
N GLY A 169 0.10 -9.91 -3.09
CA GLY A 169 -0.68 -10.19 -1.87
C GLY A 169 -0.61 -9.11 -0.79
N PHE A 170 -0.32 -7.86 -1.16
CA PHE A 170 -0.33 -6.72 -0.26
C PHE A 170 -1.60 -5.86 -0.40
N THR A 171 -2.15 -5.75 -1.61
CA THR A 171 -3.38 -4.99 -1.92
C THR A 171 -4.44 -5.91 -2.49
N GLY A 172 -5.68 -5.41 -2.61
CA GLY A 172 -6.83 -6.19 -3.07
C GLY A 172 -7.40 -7.12 -1.99
N GLY A 173 -8.29 -8.01 -2.40
CA GLY A 173 -8.95 -8.94 -1.48
C GLY A 173 -9.67 -8.25 -0.33
N TRP A 174 -9.68 -8.87 0.86
CA TRP A 174 -10.34 -8.31 2.04
C TRP A 174 -9.68 -7.03 2.58
N LYS A 175 -8.43 -6.73 2.22
CA LYS A 175 -7.77 -5.48 2.62
C LYS A 175 -8.50 -4.25 2.12
N SER A 176 -9.06 -4.34 0.91
CA SER A 176 -9.85 -3.27 0.30
C SER A 176 -10.94 -2.73 1.23
N ILE A 177 -11.59 -3.61 2.00
CA ILE A 177 -12.69 -3.24 2.89
C ILE A 177 -12.22 -3.15 4.34
N CYS A 178 -11.61 -4.21 4.88
CA CYS A 178 -11.19 -4.31 6.29
C CYS A 178 -9.99 -3.42 6.67
N VAL A 179 -9.40 -2.73 5.69
CA VAL A 179 -8.42 -1.67 5.90
C VAL A 179 -8.88 -0.39 5.21
N GLY A 180 -9.17 -0.45 3.91
CA GLY A 180 -9.51 0.73 3.09
C GLY A 180 -10.67 1.59 3.62
N LEU A 181 -11.64 0.96 4.28
CA LEU A 181 -12.85 1.61 4.82
C LEU A 181 -12.99 1.39 6.33
N SER A 182 -11.87 1.21 7.03
CA SER A 182 -11.83 0.87 8.46
C SER A 182 -11.06 1.92 9.27
N THR A 183 -11.05 1.75 10.59
CA THR A 183 -10.41 2.65 11.57
C THR A 183 -9.04 2.13 12.01
N TRP A 184 -8.30 2.94 12.78
CA TRP A 184 -7.06 2.48 13.41
C TRP A 184 -7.26 1.25 14.31
N ARG A 185 -8.38 1.16 15.05
CA ARG A 185 -8.69 0.02 15.93
C ARG A 185 -8.72 -1.31 15.17
N THR A 186 -9.24 -1.32 13.95
CA THR A 186 -9.28 -2.50 13.08
C THR A 186 -7.95 -2.72 12.37
N ILE A 187 -7.36 -1.64 11.83
CA ILE A 187 -6.14 -1.68 11.00
C ILE A 187 -4.91 -2.16 11.80
N ARG A 188 -4.82 -1.80 13.09
CA ARG A 188 -3.67 -2.13 13.95
C ARG A 188 -3.42 -3.62 14.12
N VAL A 189 -4.40 -4.49 13.83
CA VAL A 189 -4.26 -5.95 13.90
C VAL A 189 -3.20 -6.44 12.90
N THR A 190 -3.19 -5.88 11.69
CA THR A 190 -2.25 -6.25 10.62
C THR A 190 -1.09 -5.26 10.49
N HIS A 191 -1.29 -4.00 10.88
CA HIS A 191 -0.28 -2.94 10.78
C HIS A 191 0.59 -2.89 12.04
N THR A 192 1.31 -3.98 12.27
CA THR A 192 2.37 -4.10 13.27
C THR A 192 3.70 -4.31 12.56
N PRO A 193 4.85 -4.17 13.26
CA PRO A 193 6.14 -4.47 12.66
C PRO A 193 6.18 -5.84 11.96
N ASP A 194 5.46 -6.85 12.46
CA ASP A 194 5.47 -8.22 11.93
C ASP A 194 4.19 -8.66 11.20
N GLY A 195 3.17 -7.82 11.15
CA GLY A 195 1.86 -8.18 10.58
C GLY A 195 1.78 -7.97 9.06
N MET A 196 2.47 -6.96 8.54
CA MET A 196 2.44 -6.63 7.10
C MET A 196 3.28 -7.61 6.29
N SER A 197 2.71 -8.11 5.18
CA SER A 197 3.37 -9.07 4.29
C SER A 197 3.04 -8.80 2.83
N MET A 198 4.04 -8.96 1.97
CA MET A 198 3.92 -8.92 0.50
C MET A 198 4.22 -10.30 -0.10
N SER A 199 3.72 -11.35 0.57
CA SER A 199 3.85 -12.73 0.09
C SER A 199 2.60 -13.14 -0.69
N VAL A 200 2.79 -13.76 -1.84
CA VAL A 200 1.68 -14.37 -2.60
C VAL A 200 1.26 -15.71 -1.97
N ASN A 201 2.18 -16.39 -1.27
CA ASN A 201 1.96 -17.70 -0.67
C ASN A 201 1.97 -17.61 0.86
N ARG A 202 1.03 -18.31 1.53
CA ARG A 202 0.93 -18.40 3.01
C ARG A 202 1.04 -17.03 3.69
N ASN A 203 0.25 -16.07 3.22
CA ASN A 203 0.30 -14.71 3.71
C ASN A 203 -0.51 -14.57 5.01
N ARG A 204 0.17 -14.31 6.14
CA ARG A 204 -0.47 -14.11 7.45
C ARG A 204 -1.46 -12.94 7.44
N MET A 205 -1.15 -11.86 6.73
CA MET A 205 -2.04 -10.70 6.62
C MET A 205 -3.35 -11.10 5.95
N HIS A 206 -3.29 -11.91 4.89
CA HIS A 206 -4.50 -12.44 4.24
C HIS A 206 -5.27 -13.35 5.18
N ALA A 207 -4.63 -14.27 5.91
CA ALA A 207 -5.36 -15.14 6.84
C ALA A 207 -6.17 -14.34 7.89
N VAL A 208 -5.59 -13.26 8.42
CA VAL A 208 -6.29 -12.35 9.34
C VAL A 208 -7.43 -11.60 8.63
N LEU A 209 -7.16 -11.02 7.47
CA LEU A 209 -8.16 -10.25 6.73
C LEU A 209 -9.30 -11.12 6.17
N ASP A 210 -9.02 -12.37 5.81
CA ASP A 210 -10.00 -13.34 5.35
C ASP A 210 -10.98 -13.67 6.48
N GLU A 211 -10.49 -13.86 7.71
CA GLU A 211 -11.34 -14.05 8.89
C GLU A 211 -12.19 -12.81 9.20
N MET A 212 -11.57 -11.62 9.20
CA MET A 212 -12.29 -10.36 9.41
C MET A 212 -13.35 -10.10 8.33
N GLY A 213 -13.04 -10.46 7.08
CA GLY A 213 -13.95 -10.34 5.94
C GLY A 213 -15.13 -11.30 6.00
N GLN A 214 -14.89 -12.56 6.38
CA GLN A 214 -15.94 -13.54 6.62
C GLN A 214 -16.86 -13.11 7.77
N HIS A 215 -16.28 -12.60 8.86
CA HIS A 215 -17.04 -12.03 9.96
C HIS A 215 -17.88 -10.85 9.47
N LEU A 216 -17.27 -9.90 8.74
CA LEU A 216 -17.97 -8.75 8.17
C LEU A 216 -19.18 -9.17 7.33
N GLU A 217 -19.01 -10.03 6.31
CA GLU A 217 -20.15 -10.50 5.50
C GLU A 217 -21.19 -11.25 6.33
N GLY A 218 -20.77 -12.04 7.31
CA GLY A 218 -21.67 -12.73 8.25
C GLY A 218 -22.51 -11.77 9.07
N ARG A 219 -21.95 -10.63 9.48
CA ARG A 219 -22.67 -9.56 10.19
C ARG A 219 -23.57 -8.74 9.26
N LEU A 220 -23.16 -8.56 8.00
CA LEU A 220 -23.95 -7.85 6.99
C LEU A 220 -25.15 -8.66 6.48
N GLY A 221 -25.06 -9.99 6.46
CA GLY A 221 -26.06 -10.86 5.82
C GLY A 221 -26.13 -10.73 4.30
N LYS A 222 -25.10 -10.13 3.68
CA LYS A 222 -24.97 -9.91 2.23
C LYS A 222 -23.51 -10.01 1.83
N ARG A 223 -23.28 -10.31 0.55
CA ARG A 223 -21.94 -10.43 -0.04
C ARG A 223 -21.49 -9.10 -0.65
N ILE A 224 -20.18 -8.84 -0.62
CA ILE A 224 -19.57 -7.71 -1.31
C ILE A 224 -19.19 -8.14 -2.73
N PHE A 225 -19.55 -7.32 -3.73
CA PHE A 225 -19.11 -7.52 -5.10
C PHE A 225 -17.78 -6.79 -5.32
N LYS A 226 -16.81 -7.44 -5.95
CA LYS A 226 -15.47 -6.90 -6.11
C LYS A 226 -15.04 -6.95 -7.58
N ILE A 227 -14.31 -5.92 -7.98
CA ILE A 227 -13.50 -5.87 -9.19
C ILE A 227 -12.04 -5.78 -8.74
N ASP A 228 -11.23 -6.78 -9.04
CA ASP A 228 -9.79 -6.79 -8.78
C ASP A 228 -9.02 -6.66 -10.11
N THR A 229 -7.95 -5.89 -10.08
CA THR A 229 -7.15 -5.56 -11.26
C THR A 229 -5.69 -5.94 -11.04
N LEU A 230 -5.07 -6.65 -11.99
CA LEU A 230 -3.62 -6.72 -12.13
C LEU A 230 -3.18 -5.73 -13.19
N LEU A 231 -2.13 -4.96 -12.92
CA LEU A 231 -1.58 -3.99 -13.85
C LEU A 231 -0.47 -4.61 -14.73
N ALA A 232 -0.38 -4.13 -15.97
CA ALA A 232 0.79 -4.31 -16.82
C ALA A 232 1.85 -3.26 -16.46
N ASP A 233 1.39 -2.04 -16.22
CA ASP A 233 2.15 -0.89 -15.73
C ASP A 233 1.17 0.08 -15.05
N PRO A 234 1.64 1.16 -14.41
CA PRO A 234 0.76 2.07 -13.68
C PRO A 234 -0.36 2.72 -14.49
N HIS A 235 -0.30 2.74 -15.82
CA HIS A 235 -1.33 3.31 -16.69
C HIS A 235 -2.19 2.25 -17.40
N HIS A 236 -1.77 0.98 -17.43
CA HIS A 236 -2.46 -0.06 -18.18
C HIS A 236 -2.79 -1.28 -17.33
N ALA A 237 -4.06 -1.70 -17.36
CA ALA A 237 -4.48 -2.95 -16.74
C ALA A 237 -4.10 -4.15 -17.62
N ALA A 238 -3.75 -5.26 -16.97
CA ALA A 238 -3.41 -6.53 -17.61
C ALA A 238 -4.49 -7.60 -17.41
N ARG A 239 -5.12 -7.66 -16.24
CA ARG A 239 -6.19 -8.62 -15.92
C ARG A 239 -7.26 -7.97 -15.09
N ILE A 240 -8.51 -8.35 -15.33
CA ILE A 240 -9.68 -7.92 -14.58
C ILE A 240 -10.43 -9.16 -14.08
N PHE A 241 -10.75 -9.17 -12.80
CA PHE A 241 -11.58 -10.19 -12.16
C PHE A 241 -12.77 -9.50 -11.51
N ALA A 242 -13.98 -10.04 -11.69
CA ALA A 242 -15.17 -9.56 -11.00
C ALA A 242 -15.90 -10.70 -10.30
N GLY A 243 -16.54 -10.44 -9.16
CA GLY A 243 -17.33 -11.42 -8.41
C GLY A 243 -17.14 -11.31 -6.90
N ALA A 244 -17.20 -12.45 -6.19
CA ALA A 244 -16.96 -12.53 -4.76
C ALA A 244 -15.52 -12.13 -4.40
N VAL A 245 -15.33 -11.56 -3.21
CA VAL A 245 -14.02 -11.10 -2.72
C VAL A 245 -13.00 -12.26 -2.67
N ASP A 246 -13.40 -13.41 -2.14
CA ASP A 246 -12.54 -14.58 -1.99
C ASP A 246 -12.17 -15.24 -3.34
N GLU A 247 -13.13 -15.27 -4.27
CA GLU A 247 -12.94 -15.81 -5.62
C GLU A 247 -12.01 -14.95 -6.48
N THR A 248 -12.20 -13.63 -6.43
CA THR A 248 -11.37 -12.66 -7.17
C THR A 248 -9.94 -12.60 -6.61
N GLN A 249 -9.80 -12.59 -5.27
CA GLN A 249 -8.52 -12.72 -4.58
C GLN A 249 -7.77 -13.99 -5.00
N ARG A 250 -8.45 -15.14 -5.02
CA ARG A 250 -7.83 -16.41 -5.41
C ARG A 250 -7.32 -16.38 -6.84
N ALA A 251 -8.11 -15.86 -7.77
CA ALA A 251 -7.72 -15.74 -9.18
C ALA A 251 -6.51 -14.80 -9.36
N ALA A 252 -6.51 -13.65 -8.69
CA ALA A 252 -5.38 -12.71 -8.73
C ALA A 252 -4.09 -13.32 -8.15
N LEU A 253 -4.18 -14.00 -7.00
CA LEU A 253 -3.02 -14.65 -6.37
C LEU A 253 -2.47 -15.81 -7.21
N GLN A 254 -3.33 -16.58 -7.89
CA GLN A 254 -2.90 -17.65 -8.79
C GLN A 254 -2.05 -17.11 -9.96
N GLU A 255 -2.49 -16.01 -10.59
CA GLU A 255 -1.73 -15.35 -11.65
C GLU A 255 -0.40 -14.79 -11.11
N GLN A 256 -0.43 -14.12 -9.96
CA GLN A 256 0.77 -13.54 -9.35
C GLN A 256 1.80 -14.57 -8.89
N ALA A 257 1.37 -15.78 -8.49
CA ALA A 257 2.28 -16.83 -8.06
C ALA A 257 3.25 -17.25 -9.18
N ALA A 258 2.85 -17.10 -10.44
CA ALA A 258 3.70 -17.36 -11.61
C ALA A 258 4.70 -16.22 -11.89
N LEU A 259 4.35 -14.97 -11.54
CA LEU A 259 5.15 -13.77 -11.83
C LEU A 259 6.22 -13.49 -10.78
N TYR A 260 5.94 -13.88 -9.53
CA TYR A 260 6.76 -13.55 -8.36
C TYR A 260 7.32 -14.80 -7.70
N PRO A 261 8.50 -15.29 -8.14
CA PRO A 261 9.19 -16.34 -7.41
C PRO A 261 9.49 -15.86 -5.97
N PRO A 262 9.45 -16.75 -4.96
CA PRO A 262 9.82 -16.40 -3.60
C PRO A 262 11.21 -15.76 -3.55
N ARG A 263 11.34 -14.58 -2.91
CA ARG A 263 12.62 -13.84 -2.85
C ARG A 263 13.79 -14.67 -2.30
N ARG A 264 13.52 -15.62 -1.40
CA ARG A 264 14.53 -16.55 -0.85
C ARG A 264 15.16 -17.47 -1.92
N GLU A 265 14.48 -17.66 -3.06
CA GLU A 265 14.96 -18.46 -4.19
C GLU A 265 15.72 -17.61 -5.21
N ALA A 266 15.79 -16.28 -5.01
CA ALA A 266 16.52 -15.37 -5.90
C ALA A 266 18.05 -15.58 -5.85
N SER A 267 18.58 -16.16 -4.78
CA SER A 267 19.99 -16.55 -4.66
C SER A 267 20.13 -17.78 -3.77
N GLN A 268 20.89 -18.77 -4.23
CA GLN A 268 21.26 -19.97 -3.45
C GLN A 268 22.19 -19.62 -2.29
N GLU A 269 23.02 -18.59 -2.46
CA GLU A 269 24.00 -18.14 -1.48
C GLU A 269 23.65 -16.74 -0.97
N ARG A 270 23.76 -16.55 0.34
CA ARG A 270 23.57 -15.25 0.97
C ARG A 270 24.77 -14.34 0.75
N VAL A 271 24.53 -13.03 0.66
CA VAL A 271 25.55 -12.01 0.38
C VAL A 271 25.93 -11.19 1.61
N ASP A 272 27.17 -10.71 1.62
CA ASP A 272 27.71 -9.83 2.67
C ASP A 272 27.23 -8.38 2.49
N VAL A 273 27.07 -7.94 1.24
CA VAL A 273 26.70 -6.56 0.88
C VAL A 273 25.54 -6.53 -0.11
N LEU A 274 24.51 -5.75 0.19
CA LEU A 274 23.43 -5.41 -0.73
C LEU A 274 23.55 -3.94 -1.15
N VAL A 275 23.38 -3.67 -2.45
CA VAL A 275 23.42 -2.31 -3.03
C VAL A 275 22.14 -2.07 -3.81
N TYR A 276 21.46 -0.94 -3.60
CA TYR A 276 20.33 -0.53 -4.44
C TYR A 276 20.03 0.96 -4.37
N GLY A 277 19.42 1.48 -5.44
CA GLY A 277 18.94 2.86 -5.53
C GLY A 277 17.61 3.06 -4.81
N ILE A 278 17.47 4.20 -4.15
CA ILE A 278 16.21 4.67 -3.57
C ILE A 278 15.71 5.84 -4.40
N PRO A 279 14.50 5.73 -4.98
CA PRO A 279 13.92 6.82 -5.72
C PRO A 279 13.54 8.00 -4.82
N ASP A 280 13.57 9.21 -5.39
CA ASP A 280 13.02 10.42 -4.75
C ASP A 280 11.49 10.48 -4.95
N SER A 281 10.80 9.44 -4.46
CA SER A 281 9.34 9.30 -4.50
C SER A 281 8.88 8.32 -3.42
N SER A 282 7.61 8.40 -3.04
CA SER A 282 6.95 7.40 -2.20
C SER A 282 5.49 7.24 -2.61
N PRO A 283 4.90 6.03 -2.51
CA PRO A 283 3.44 5.86 -2.63
C PRO A 283 2.67 6.79 -1.69
N TYR A 284 3.27 7.14 -0.55
CA TYR A 284 2.70 8.04 0.45
C TYR A 284 2.97 9.54 0.19
N ALA A 285 3.55 9.88 -0.97
CA ALA A 285 3.91 11.24 -1.36
C ALA A 285 3.66 11.55 -2.84
N ILE A 286 2.68 10.91 -3.49
CA ILE A 286 2.36 11.12 -4.92
C ILE A 286 1.91 12.57 -5.23
N PHE A 287 1.24 13.21 -4.27
CA PHE A 287 0.79 14.61 -4.36
C PHE A 287 1.31 15.44 -3.18
N ALA A 288 2.43 15.02 -2.60
CA ALA A 288 3.09 15.67 -1.47
C ALA A 288 4.61 15.59 -1.67
N SER A 289 5.39 16.18 -0.77
CA SER A 289 6.84 16.02 -0.81
C SER A 289 7.28 14.77 -0.04
N VAL A 290 8.31 14.09 -0.55
CA VAL A 290 8.96 12.99 0.18
C VAL A 290 9.76 13.55 1.35
N ASN A 291 9.84 12.80 2.45
CA ASN A 291 10.61 13.14 3.64
C ASN A 291 11.60 12.01 4.01
N PRO A 292 12.56 12.27 4.93
CA PRO A 292 13.55 11.27 5.35
C PRO A 292 13.01 9.91 5.78
N ILE A 293 11.88 9.88 6.50
CA ILE A 293 11.25 8.62 6.95
C ILE A 293 10.76 7.84 5.72
N LEU A 294 10.07 8.51 4.79
CA LEU A 294 9.56 7.88 3.58
C LEU A 294 10.69 7.36 2.67
N THR A 295 11.80 8.08 2.56
CA THR A 295 12.95 7.69 1.74
C THR A 295 13.75 6.55 2.36
N LEU A 296 14.32 6.76 3.55
CA LEU A 296 15.32 5.85 4.11
C LEU A 296 14.70 4.66 4.86
N VAL A 297 13.54 4.86 5.47
CA VAL A 297 12.89 3.82 6.29
C VAL A 297 11.79 3.12 5.50
N SER A 298 10.73 3.84 5.10
CA SER A 298 9.58 3.26 4.43
C SER A 298 9.95 2.64 3.07
N SER A 299 10.71 3.35 2.23
CA SER A 299 11.14 2.83 0.94
C SER A 299 12.42 2.00 1.07
N GLY A 300 13.47 2.58 1.66
CA GLY A 300 14.80 1.97 1.77
C GLY A 300 14.82 0.65 2.52
N LEU A 301 14.37 0.64 3.77
CA LEU A 301 14.26 -0.59 4.53
C LEU A 301 12.96 -1.34 4.24
N GLY A 302 11.88 -0.68 3.80
CA GLY A 302 10.55 -1.29 3.61
C GLY A 302 10.31 -1.84 2.20
N TYR A 303 9.62 -1.07 1.36
CA TYR A 303 9.15 -1.48 0.02
C TYR A 303 10.27 -2.10 -0.84
N LEU A 304 11.45 -1.47 -0.85
CA LEU A 304 12.60 -1.88 -1.65
C LEU A 304 13.55 -2.82 -0.88
N GLY A 305 13.46 -2.83 0.45
CA GLY A 305 14.27 -3.65 1.36
C GLY A 305 13.82 -5.10 1.51
N GLY A 306 12.84 -5.56 0.74
CA GLY A 306 12.31 -6.93 0.82
C GLY A 306 13.33 -8.05 0.54
N MET A 307 14.47 -7.73 -0.09
CA MET A 307 15.58 -8.65 -0.36
C MET A 307 16.56 -8.81 0.81
N ILE A 308 16.59 -7.85 1.75
CA ILE A 308 17.60 -7.79 2.82
C ILE A 308 17.67 -9.11 3.62
N GLU A 309 16.53 -9.54 4.17
CA GLU A 309 16.48 -10.76 4.99
C GLU A 309 16.46 -12.03 4.13
N ALA A 310 15.99 -11.92 2.89
CA ALA A 310 15.88 -13.03 1.96
C ALA A 310 17.25 -13.52 1.47
N VAL A 311 18.17 -12.60 1.14
CA VAL A 311 19.47 -12.93 0.55
C VAL A 311 20.66 -12.36 1.30
N GLY A 312 20.49 -11.43 2.24
CA GLY A 312 21.59 -10.93 3.06
C GLY A 312 21.97 -11.93 4.16
N LYS A 313 23.27 -12.08 4.45
CA LYS A 313 23.72 -12.76 5.67
C LYS A 313 23.28 -11.97 6.92
N PRO A 314 23.05 -12.61 8.08
CA PRO A 314 22.94 -11.88 9.34
C PRO A 314 24.19 -11.02 9.54
N GLY A 315 24.01 -9.73 9.85
CA GLY A 315 25.10 -8.76 9.95
C GLY A 315 25.56 -8.15 8.62
N CYS A 316 24.87 -8.41 7.50
CA CYS A 316 25.20 -7.83 6.20
C CYS A 316 25.21 -6.30 6.21
N THR A 317 25.90 -5.70 5.24
CA THR A 317 25.87 -4.27 4.97
C THR A 317 24.86 -3.96 3.88
N VAL A 318 24.02 -2.95 4.11
CA VAL A 318 23.10 -2.40 3.12
C VAL A 318 23.61 -1.04 2.67
N ILE A 319 23.82 -0.88 1.37
CA ILE A 319 24.21 0.37 0.72
C ILE A 319 23.00 0.93 -0.02
N MET A 320 22.53 2.10 0.41
CA MET A 320 21.43 2.83 -0.21
C MET A 320 21.97 4.00 -1.01
N ALA A 321 21.72 3.98 -2.31
CA ALA A 321 21.97 5.09 -3.21
C ALA A 321 20.76 6.03 -3.18
N ALA A 322 20.78 7.06 -2.32
CA ALA A 322 19.59 7.88 -2.03
C ALA A 322 19.94 9.37 -1.87
N PRO A 323 19.09 10.29 -2.36
CA PRO A 323 19.30 11.73 -2.18
C PRO A 323 19.20 12.16 -0.71
N ALA A 324 18.35 11.49 0.09
CA ALA A 324 18.18 11.74 1.53
C ALA A 324 17.89 13.21 1.91
N ARG A 325 16.95 13.84 1.18
CA ARG A 325 16.52 15.24 1.39
C ARG A 325 15.98 15.51 2.77
N ASP A 326 16.37 16.62 3.38
CA ASP A 326 15.76 17.14 4.61
C ASP A 326 14.55 18.01 4.29
N ALA A 327 13.53 17.38 3.70
CA ALA A 327 12.29 18.04 3.27
C ALA A 327 11.10 17.47 4.02
N TRP A 328 10.16 18.33 4.42
CA TRP A 328 8.98 17.96 5.20
C TRP A 328 7.74 18.67 4.67
N ASP A 329 6.80 17.91 4.13
CA ASP A 329 5.45 18.41 3.84
C ASP A 329 4.63 18.39 5.13
N ARG A 330 4.68 19.48 5.88
CA ARG A 330 3.99 19.58 7.18
C ARG A 330 2.46 19.69 7.05
N VAL A 331 1.93 19.84 5.83
CA VAL A 331 0.49 19.80 5.57
C VAL A 331 0.04 18.36 5.35
N ALA A 332 0.70 17.62 4.46
CA ALA A 332 0.34 16.24 4.19
C ALA A 332 0.78 15.28 5.32
N HIS A 333 1.93 15.55 5.95
CA HIS A 333 2.56 14.66 6.94
C HIS A 333 2.89 15.40 8.25
N PRO A 334 1.92 16.02 8.93
CA PRO A 334 2.19 16.89 10.09
C PRO A 334 2.89 16.16 11.24
N SER A 335 2.55 14.88 11.49
CA SER A 335 3.16 14.10 12.57
C SER A 335 4.59 13.63 12.29
N TYR A 336 5.02 13.61 11.02
CA TYR A 336 6.26 12.96 10.61
C TYR A 336 7.51 13.67 11.14
N SER A 337 7.52 15.00 11.16
CA SER A 337 8.63 15.76 11.73
C SER A 337 8.80 15.48 13.22
N GLU A 338 7.70 15.30 13.96
CA GLU A 338 7.78 14.99 15.39
C GLU A 338 8.28 13.57 15.64
N VAL A 339 7.85 12.60 14.82
CA VAL A 339 8.40 11.24 14.86
C VAL A 339 9.91 11.27 14.62
N TRP A 340 10.37 12.12 13.71
CA TRP A 340 11.79 12.26 13.39
C TRP A 340 12.60 13.00 14.46
N GLU A 341 12.14 14.15 14.91
CA GLU A 341 12.89 15.07 15.77
C GLU A 341 12.81 14.67 17.24
N ARG A 342 11.65 14.18 17.71
CA ARG A 342 11.40 13.88 19.13
C ARG A 342 11.52 12.38 19.43
N ILE A 343 10.84 11.55 18.66
CA ILE A 343 10.67 10.12 19.01
C ILE A 343 11.89 9.29 18.59
N ARG A 344 12.39 9.49 17.36
CA ARG A 344 13.52 8.70 16.86
C ARG A 344 14.79 8.82 17.72
N PRO A 345 15.16 9.99 18.30
CA PRO A 345 16.31 10.06 19.19
C PRO A 345 16.20 9.20 20.44
N GLU A 346 14.99 8.94 20.93
CA GLU A 346 14.78 8.13 22.13
C GLU A 346 14.98 6.63 21.87
N THR A 347 14.55 6.13 20.71
CA THR A 347 14.73 4.73 20.32
C THR A 347 14.60 4.53 18.82
N ARG A 348 15.27 3.50 18.29
CA ARG A 348 15.12 3.03 16.91
C ARG A 348 14.35 1.72 16.82
N ASP A 349 13.94 1.16 17.96
CA ASP A 349 13.17 -0.08 17.98
C ASP A 349 11.71 0.23 17.64
N PRO A 350 11.17 -0.25 16.49
CA PRO A 350 9.82 0.09 16.08
C PRO A 350 8.74 -0.49 17.00
N TYR A 351 9.05 -1.53 17.77
CA TYR A 351 8.15 -2.11 18.77
C TYR A 351 8.05 -1.17 19.98
N GLU A 352 9.17 -0.63 20.45
CA GLU A 352 9.17 0.40 21.49
C GLU A 352 8.50 1.69 21.02
N ILE A 353 8.80 2.14 19.80
CA ILE A 353 8.16 3.33 19.20
C ILE A 353 6.64 3.15 19.21
N THR A 354 6.15 2.00 18.73
CA THR A 354 4.72 1.69 18.69
C THR A 354 4.13 1.62 20.10
N ALA A 355 4.76 0.89 21.02
CA ALA A 355 4.25 0.69 22.37
C ALA A 355 4.16 1.99 23.18
N ARG A 356 5.09 2.93 22.97
CA ARG A 356 5.21 4.15 23.76
C ARG A 356 4.45 5.33 23.19
N PHE A 357 4.38 5.45 21.87
CA PHE A 357 3.95 6.70 21.22
C PHE A 357 2.72 6.57 20.32
N ALA A 358 2.34 5.35 19.91
CA ALA A 358 1.24 5.16 18.96
C ALA A 358 -0.09 5.75 19.48
N GLU A 359 -0.45 5.45 20.73
CA GLU A 359 -1.75 5.87 21.30
C GLU A 359 -1.84 7.40 21.46
N ASP A 360 -0.77 8.03 21.96
CA ASP A 360 -0.68 9.49 22.08
C ASP A 360 -0.83 10.19 20.72
N LEU A 361 -0.07 9.74 19.71
CA LEU A 361 -0.19 10.30 18.36
C LEU A 361 -1.57 10.06 17.76
N ALA A 362 -2.09 8.84 17.87
CA ALA A 362 -3.35 8.45 17.26
C ALA A 362 -4.56 9.19 17.82
N THR A 363 -4.47 9.78 19.02
CA THR A 363 -5.61 10.42 19.69
C THR A 363 -5.44 11.93 19.86
N ARG A 364 -4.37 12.52 19.31
CA ARG A 364 -4.06 13.93 19.53
C ARG A 364 -4.98 14.88 18.74
N PRO A 365 -5.73 15.80 19.40
CA PRO A 365 -6.79 16.55 18.75
C PRO A 365 -6.36 17.41 17.55
N ASP A 366 -5.18 18.02 17.61
CA ASP A 366 -4.63 18.85 16.54
C ASP A 366 -4.31 18.05 15.28
N TYR A 367 -3.70 16.86 15.45
CA TYR A 367 -3.45 15.97 14.32
C TYR A 367 -4.70 15.29 13.78
N ILE A 368 -5.66 14.95 14.65
CA ILE A 368 -6.96 14.43 14.21
C ILE A 368 -7.68 15.49 13.37
N GLU A 369 -7.72 16.75 13.81
CA GLU A 369 -8.33 17.83 13.03
C GLU A 369 -7.60 18.03 11.68
N ALA A 370 -6.27 17.95 11.65
CA ALA A 370 -5.50 18.01 10.41
C ALA A 370 -5.81 16.84 9.46
N TYR A 371 -6.01 15.62 9.97
CA TYR A 371 -6.44 14.47 9.17
C TYR A 371 -7.86 14.68 8.61
N ARG A 372 -8.80 15.03 9.49
CA ARG A 372 -10.23 15.14 9.17
C ARG A 372 -10.56 16.32 8.25
N ARG A 373 -9.86 17.45 8.38
CA ARG A 373 -10.19 18.68 7.64
C ARG A 373 -9.03 19.30 6.87
N GLY A 374 -7.80 18.93 7.19
CA GLY A 374 -6.58 19.50 6.62
C GLY A 374 -6.00 18.74 5.43
N HIS A 375 -6.60 17.62 5.02
CA HIS A 375 -6.04 16.69 4.03
C HIS A 375 -4.66 16.14 4.44
N ALA A 376 -4.43 15.95 5.74
CA ALA A 376 -3.24 15.29 6.26
C ALA A 376 -3.42 13.77 6.33
N PHE A 377 -2.33 13.03 6.37
CA PHE A 377 -2.35 11.62 6.80
C PHE A 377 -2.70 11.53 8.28
N HIS A 378 -3.35 10.43 8.67
CA HIS A 378 -3.60 10.15 10.08
C HIS A 378 -2.28 10.12 10.85
N PRO A 379 -2.17 10.71 12.06
CA PRO A 379 -0.90 10.84 12.78
C PRO A 379 -0.18 9.51 13.01
N ILE A 380 -0.94 8.43 13.24
CA ILE A 380 -0.38 7.08 13.40
C ILE A 380 0.47 6.62 12.21
N HIS A 381 0.18 7.13 11.01
CA HIS A 381 0.91 6.76 9.80
C HIS A 381 2.40 7.10 9.90
N GLY A 382 2.77 8.15 10.67
CA GLY A 382 4.16 8.46 10.99
C GLY A 382 4.86 7.34 11.77
N ILE A 383 4.15 6.74 12.73
CA ILE A 383 4.65 5.58 13.49
C ILE A 383 4.73 4.34 12.61
N LEU A 384 3.68 4.05 11.82
CA LEU A 384 3.68 2.89 10.91
C LEU A 384 4.84 2.95 9.90
N ALA A 385 5.19 4.14 9.41
CA ALA A 385 6.31 4.32 8.49
C ALA A 385 7.68 4.01 9.11
N THR A 386 7.78 3.88 10.45
CA THR A 386 9.01 3.44 11.14
C THR A 386 9.16 1.93 11.24
N HIS A 387 8.09 1.15 11.03
CA HIS A 387 8.11 -0.31 11.20
C HIS A 387 9.23 -1.04 10.45
N PRO A 388 9.64 -0.63 9.23
CA PRO A 388 10.77 -1.23 8.55
C PRO A 388 12.12 -1.16 9.27
N LEU A 389 12.27 -0.29 10.30
CA LEU A 389 13.47 -0.27 11.17
C LEU A 389 13.74 -1.62 11.82
N LYS A 390 12.74 -2.51 11.93
CA LYS A 390 12.93 -3.87 12.47
C LYS A 390 14.04 -4.64 11.75
N ARG A 391 14.27 -4.36 10.46
CA ARG A 391 15.32 -5.02 9.66
C ARG A 391 16.73 -4.72 10.16
N LEU A 392 16.92 -3.69 10.98
CA LEU A 392 18.18 -3.44 11.68
C LEU A 392 18.54 -4.53 12.70
N ARG A 393 17.62 -5.44 13.03
CA ARG A 393 17.94 -6.66 13.79
C ARG A 393 18.70 -7.70 12.94
N HIS A 394 18.59 -7.64 11.61
CA HIS A 394 19.29 -8.51 10.67
C HIS A 394 20.49 -7.81 10.02
N VAL A 395 20.38 -6.51 9.76
CA VAL A 395 21.42 -5.68 9.12
C VAL A 395 22.44 -5.22 10.14
N GLY A 396 23.73 -5.43 9.85
CA GLY A 396 24.80 -4.96 10.72
C GLY A 396 25.08 -3.47 10.54
N ARG A 397 25.08 -2.99 9.28
CA ARG A 397 25.37 -1.59 8.92
C ARG A 397 24.52 -1.13 7.75
N VAL A 398 24.11 0.14 7.78
CA VAL A 398 23.51 0.83 6.64
C VAL A 398 24.42 1.99 6.26
N ILE A 399 24.80 2.05 4.98
CA ILE A 399 25.59 3.15 4.41
C ILE A 399 24.75 3.84 3.35
N VAL A 400 24.53 5.14 3.49
CA VAL A 400 23.87 5.96 2.45
C VAL A 400 24.94 6.60 1.58
N ALA A 401 24.94 6.24 0.30
CA ALA A 401 25.90 6.72 -0.68
C ALA A 401 25.42 8.01 -1.35
N ALA A 402 26.30 9.01 -1.37
CA ALA A 402 26.09 10.34 -1.95
C ALA A 402 24.78 11.04 -1.53
N PRO A 403 24.43 11.10 -0.23
CA PRO A 403 23.29 11.88 0.22
C PRO A 403 23.55 13.38 -0.02
N LEU A 404 22.50 14.11 -0.40
CA LEU A 404 22.54 15.57 -0.51
C LEU A 404 22.73 16.22 0.88
N GLU A 405 22.09 15.67 1.90
CA GLU A 405 22.21 16.10 3.29
C GLU A 405 22.76 14.97 4.18
N PRO A 406 24.09 14.88 4.40
CA PRO A 406 24.69 13.81 5.19
C PRO A 406 24.24 13.73 6.65
N HIS A 407 23.68 14.79 7.23
CA HIS A 407 23.12 14.74 8.59
C HIS A 407 21.84 13.89 8.66
N VAL A 408 21.08 13.76 7.56
CA VAL A 408 19.82 13.01 7.53
C VAL A 408 20.04 11.51 7.78
N PRO A 409 20.91 10.79 7.03
CA PRO A 409 21.23 9.40 7.36
C PRO A 409 21.88 9.23 8.73
N ARG A 410 22.77 10.17 9.12
CA ARG A 410 23.42 10.13 10.44
C ARG A 410 22.42 10.24 11.57
N HIS A 411 21.33 10.99 11.38
CA HIS A 411 20.23 11.05 12.34
C HIS A 411 19.62 9.68 12.57
N LEU A 412 19.61 8.75 11.61
CA LEU A 412 19.19 7.34 11.79
C LEU A 412 20.28 6.41 12.38
N GLY A 413 21.46 6.96 12.63
CA GLY A 413 22.65 6.18 12.98
C GLY A 413 23.17 5.37 11.80
N PHE A 414 22.85 5.80 10.58
CA PHE A 414 23.42 5.25 9.36
C PHE A 414 24.71 5.98 9.02
N GLU A 415 25.58 5.29 8.31
CA GLU A 415 26.82 5.84 7.82
C GLU A 415 26.61 6.52 6.47
N VAL A 416 27.58 7.34 6.08
CA VAL A 416 27.55 8.07 4.82
C VAL A 416 28.83 7.86 4.05
N ALA A 417 28.70 7.70 2.74
CA ALA A 417 29.83 7.62 1.82
C ALA A 417 29.67 8.66 0.72
N SER A 418 30.79 9.10 0.16
CA SER A 418 30.83 10.12 -0.90
C SER A 418 30.30 9.60 -2.25
N SER A 419 30.33 8.28 -2.44
CA SER A 419 29.89 7.57 -3.65
C SER A 419 29.49 6.14 -3.30
N VAL A 420 28.93 5.41 -4.25
CA VAL A 420 28.60 3.98 -4.07
C VAL A 420 29.88 3.15 -3.99
N GLU A 421 30.90 3.50 -4.76
CA GLU A 421 32.22 2.87 -4.80
C GLU A 421 32.93 3.01 -3.45
N ASP A 422 32.87 4.21 -2.84
CA ASP A 422 33.37 4.46 -1.50
C ASP A 422 32.61 3.63 -0.45
N ALA A 423 31.26 3.57 -0.55
CA ALA A 423 30.46 2.71 0.34
C ALA A 423 30.84 1.23 0.22
N VAL A 424 31.08 0.74 -1.01
CA VAL A 424 31.53 -0.64 -1.27
C VAL A 424 32.92 -0.88 -0.69
N ALA A 425 33.84 0.08 -0.82
CA ALA A 425 35.18 -0.01 -0.24
C ALA A 425 35.11 -0.06 1.30
N GLN A 426 34.24 0.74 1.93
CA GLN A 426 34.00 0.70 3.37
C GLN A 426 33.39 -0.64 3.83
N ALA A 427 32.46 -1.20 3.05
CA ALA A 427 31.88 -2.52 3.34
C ALA A 427 32.93 -3.64 3.24
N ARG A 428 33.82 -3.61 2.23
CA ARG A 428 34.92 -4.58 2.07
C ARG A 428 35.96 -4.52 3.18
N LYS A 429 36.22 -3.34 3.75
CA LYS A 429 37.11 -3.23 4.93
C LYS A 429 36.57 -4.03 6.13
N LEU A 430 35.25 -4.19 6.22
CA LEU A 430 34.60 -4.96 7.29
C LEU A 430 34.48 -6.45 6.94
N HIS A 431 33.91 -6.75 5.77
CA HIS A 431 33.57 -8.12 5.37
C HIS A 431 34.74 -8.88 4.72
N GLY A 432 35.86 -8.21 4.48
CA GLY A 432 37.03 -8.74 3.80
C GLY A 432 37.06 -8.42 2.30
N PRO A 433 38.23 -8.60 1.65
CA PRO A 433 38.39 -8.32 0.22
C PRO A 433 37.49 -9.21 -0.67
N ASP A 434 37.17 -10.42 -0.21
CA ASP A 434 36.35 -11.41 -0.92
C ASP A 434 34.85 -11.30 -0.61
N ALA A 435 34.41 -10.19 0.01
CA ALA A 435 33.01 -9.97 0.36
C ALA A 435 32.11 -10.14 -0.87
N THR A 436 31.05 -10.94 -0.69
CA THR A 436 30.04 -11.18 -1.72
C THR A 436 29.07 -10.00 -1.80
N ILE A 437 28.88 -9.46 -3.01
CA ILE A 437 28.08 -8.26 -3.25
C ILE A 437 26.92 -8.59 -4.18
N ALA A 438 25.72 -8.09 -3.87
CA ALA A 438 24.60 -8.08 -4.80
C ALA A 438 24.09 -6.66 -5.04
N TYR A 439 23.84 -6.34 -6.30
CA TYR A 439 23.00 -5.21 -6.70
C TYR A 439 21.56 -5.69 -6.84
N VAL A 440 20.62 -4.97 -6.23
CA VAL A 440 19.18 -5.25 -6.36
C VAL A 440 18.56 -4.19 -7.26
N GLU A 441 18.20 -4.61 -8.46
CA GLU A 441 17.41 -3.80 -9.38
C GLU A 441 16.03 -3.53 -8.77
N GLN A 442 15.59 -2.28 -8.83
CA GLN A 442 14.30 -1.83 -8.31
C GLN A 442 13.38 -1.48 -9.49
N PRO A 443 12.06 -1.67 -9.36
CA PRO A 443 11.12 -1.30 -10.42
C PRO A 443 11.25 0.19 -10.78
N PRO A 444 11.03 0.54 -12.07
CA PRO A 444 11.10 1.92 -12.50
C PRO A 444 10.12 2.80 -11.73
N LEU A 445 10.58 4.01 -11.46
CA LEU A 445 9.77 5.08 -10.92
C LEU A 445 8.61 5.41 -11.85
N VAL A 446 7.39 5.45 -11.32
CA VAL A 446 6.25 5.98 -12.07
C VAL A 446 5.59 7.10 -11.27
N ARG A 447 5.43 8.24 -11.93
CA ARG A 447 4.75 9.42 -11.43
C ARG A 447 3.37 9.49 -12.12
N PRO A 448 2.34 10.01 -11.42
CA PRO A 448 1.00 10.18 -11.97
C PRO A 448 0.96 11.03 -13.24
#